data_AF-A0AAQ3RT39-F1
#
_entry.id   AF-A0AAQ3RT39-F1
#
_cell.length_a   1.000
_cell.length_b   1.000
_cell.length_c   1.000
_cell.angle_alpha   90.00
_cell.angle_beta   90.00
_cell.angle_gamma   90.00
#
_symmetry.space_group_name_H-M   'P 1'
#
loop_
_entity.id
_entity.type
_entity.pdbx_description
1 polymer ?
#
loop_
_entity_poly.entity_id
_entity_poly.type
_entity_poly.pdbx_seq_one_letter_code
_entity_poly.pdbx_strand_id
1 'polypeptide(L)'
;MGDSSANDDSSVRPLNAFAAESIWENLTPKMTEALSKVQPTSQSSISDSSTVPINIKLDGSNYALWSQVAEMYISCKDKLGYIDGSFPPPSETDSAFGKWRTENAIVKGWLINSMDSALVGNFIRFPTTKEVWDAIGMTYFDGSDTLQVYDLRRKEEKVYIFLDELDDRLDKIRSDILQLKPFPTIEQAYAYVRREDTRQTMMTSGAEYITSGAVTATKGSKVGQ
;
A
#
# COMPACT_ATOMS: atom_id res chain seq x y z
N MET A 1 -44.61 -73.68 24.10
CA MET A 1 -43.24 -73.89 23.59
C MET A 1 -43.32 -73.60 22.10
N GLY A 2 -42.66 -72.61 21.51
CA GLY A 2 -41.43 -71.91 21.91
C GLY A 2 -40.20 -72.66 21.35
N ASP A 3 -39.18 -72.02 20.78
CA ASP A 3 -38.91 -70.59 20.55
C ASP A 3 -37.74 -70.46 19.54
N SER A 4 -37.69 -69.39 18.72
CA SER A 4 -36.51 -68.92 17.94
C SER A 4 -35.90 -69.91 16.91
N SER A 5 -34.99 -69.58 15.98
CA SER A 5 -34.76 -68.41 15.08
C SER A 5 -33.93 -68.99 13.88
N ALA A 6 -33.42 -68.35 12.82
CA ALA A 6 -33.22 -66.96 12.35
C ALA A 6 -33.08 -67.01 10.79
N ASN A 7 -32.69 -66.00 9.99
CA ASN A 7 -32.30 -64.59 10.19
C ASN A 7 -32.56 -63.80 8.88
N ASP A 8 -32.53 -62.46 8.93
CA ASP A 8 -32.59 -61.58 7.74
C ASP A 8 -31.18 -61.31 7.14
N ASP A 9 -31.13 -61.01 5.83
CA ASP A 9 -29.97 -60.39 5.15
C ASP A 9 -30.47 -59.46 4.03
N SER A 10 -30.64 -58.19 4.36
CA SER A 10 -31.04 -57.14 3.42
C SER A 10 -30.00 -55.99 3.44
N SER A 11 -29.12 -55.98 2.43
CA SER A 11 -27.93 -55.11 2.38
C SER A 11 -28.26 -53.61 2.46
N VAL A 12 -27.81 -53.01 3.57
CA VAL A 12 -27.74 -51.58 3.92
C VAL A 12 -27.44 -50.64 2.75
N ARG A 13 -28.15 -49.49 2.70
CA ARG A 13 -27.71 -48.26 1.99
C ARG A 13 -27.07 -47.28 2.98
N PRO A 14 -25.98 -46.58 2.63
CA PRO A 14 -25.29 -45.70 3.57
C PRO A 14 -26.01 -44.35 3.80
N LEU A 15 -26.36 -44.08 5.06
CA LEU A 15 -26.81 -42.78 5.55
C LEU A 15 -25.61 -41.94 6.03
N ASN A 16 -25.12 -40.98 5.24
CA ASN A 16 -24.31 -39.87 5.80
C ASN A 16 -24.14 -38.58 4.97
N ALA A 17 -24.58 -38.53 3.70
CA ALA A 17 -24.29 -37.37 2.84
C ALA A 17 -24.86 -36.03 3.35
N PHE A 18 -26.06 -36.03 3.93
CA PHE A 18 -26.75 -34.82 4.39
C PHE A 18 -26.15 -34.15 5.64
N ALA A 19 -25.31 -34.84 6.41
CA ALA A 19 -24.77 -34.31 7.66
C ALA A 19 -23.65 -33.26 7.43
N ALA A 20 -22.88 -33.39 6.35
CA ALA A 20 -21.73 -32.52 6.09
C ALA A 20 -22.13 -31.11 5.62
N GLU A 21 -23.08 -31.02 4.68
CA GLU A 21 -23.59 -29.74 4.13
C GLU A 21 -24.09 -28.81 5.24
N SER A 22 -24.92 -29.35 6.15
CA SER A 22 -25.53 -28.60 7.25
C SER A 22 -24.50 -28.00 8.23
N ILE A 23 -23.33 -28.65 8.38
CA ILE A 23 -22.24 -28.13 9.21
C ILE A 23 -21.58 -26.91 8.54
N TRP A 24 -21.39 -26.93 7.21
CA TRP A 24 -20.78 -25.81 6.47
C TRP A 24 -21.69 -24.58 6.38
N GLU A 25 -23.00 -24.77 6.18
CA GLU A 25 -23.98 -23.67 6.21
C GLU A 25 -24.02 -22.95 7.57
N ASN A 26 -23.75 -23.65 8.67
CA ASN A 26 -23.74 -23.09 10.02
C ASN A 26 -22.39 -22.46 10.43
N LEU A 27 -21.27 -22.91 9.85
CA LEU A 27 -19.93 -22.37 10.12
C LEU A 27 -19.68 -21.05 9.41
N THR A 28 -20.04 -20.98 8.12
CA THR A 28 -19.76 -19.82 7.26
C THR A 28 -20.29 -18.48 7.82
N PRO A 29 -21.57 -18.33 8.23
CA PRO A 29 -22.06 -17.07 8.81
C PRO A 29 -21.44 -16.77 10.17
N LYS A 30 -21.12 -17.78 10.98
CA LYS A 30 -20.45 -17.59 12.28
C LYS A 30 -19.01 -17.10 12.14
N MET A 31 -18.28 -17.54 11.11
CA MET A 31 -16.96 -16.98 10.79
C MET A 31 -17.07 -15.52 10.35
N THR A 32 -18.08 -15.17 9.55
CA THR A 32 -18.34 -13.77 9.15
C THR A 32 -18.71 -12.88 10.35
N GLU A 33 -19.52 -13.38 11.29
CA GLU A 33 -19.85 -12.66 12.54
C GLU A 33 -18.63 -12.52 13.46
N ALA A 34 -17.79 -13.56 13.56
CA ALA A 34 -16.53 -13.47 14.31
C ALA A 34 -15.58 -12.43 13.71
N LEU A 35 -15.48 -12.38 12.38
CA LEU A 35 -14.67 -11.38 11.67
C LEU A 35 -15.21 -9.94 11.81
N SER A 36 -16.52 -9.74 11.94
CA SER A 36 -17.09 -8.40 12.19
C SER A 36 -17.06 -7.97 13.66
N LYS A 37 -17.01 -8.91 14.62
CA LYS A 37 -16.86 -8.61 16.06
C LYS A 37 -15.43 -8.28 16.49
N VAL A 38 -14.41 -8.59 15.69
CA VAL A 38 -13.01 -8.21 15.98
C VAL A 38 -12.72 -6.79 15.47
N GLN A 39 -13.46 -5.81 16.02
CA GLN A 39 -13.09 -4.40 15.98
C GLN A 39 -12.54 -4.01 17.37
N PRO A 40 -11.30 -3.50 17.49
CA PRO A 40 -10.65 -3.35 18.79
C PRO A 40 -11.30 -2.25 19.64
N THR A 41 -11.60 -2.58 20.90
CA THR A 41 -11.88 -1.57 21.94
C THR A 41 -10.56 -0.95 22.40
N SER A 42 -10.51 0.38 22.50
CA SER A 42 -9.26 1.13 22.63
C SER A 42 -8.52 0.90 23.96
N GLN A 43 -7.29 0.40 23.88
CA GLN A 43 -6.24 0.66 24.87
C GLN A 43 -4.95 1.06 24.13
N SER A 44 -4.20 2.01 24.70
CA SER A 44 -3.14 2.71 23.98
C SER A 44 -1.77 2.01 24.06
N SER A 45 -1.22 1.67 22.92
CA SER A 45 0.22 1.53 22.69
C SER A 45 0.52 2.10 21.30
N ILE A 46 1.19 3.25 21.22
CA ILE A 46 1.32 4.00 19.97
C ILE A 46 2.34 3.32 19.05
N SER A 47 1.82 2.57 18.07
CA SER A 47 2.54 2.19 16.85
C SER A 47 1.60 2.12 15.64
N ASP A 48 0.56 2.96 15.61
CA ASP A 48 -0.38 3.09 14.50
C ASP A 48 0.28 3.80 13.31
N SER A 49 1.15 3.07 12.60
CA SER A 49 1.48 3.42 11.23
C SER A 49 0.25 3.13 10.38
N SER A 50 -0.55 4.17 10.10
CA SER A 50 -1.79 4.08 9.33
C SER A 50 -1.51 3.86 7.85
N THR A 51 -0.95 2.71 7.50
CA THR A 51 -0.45 2.44 6.15
C THR A 51 -1.60 2.17 5.20
N VAL A 52 -1.94 3.19 4.40
CA VAL A 52 -2.88 3.12 3.27
C VAL A 52 -2.58 1.85 2.44
N PRO A 53 -3.55 0.94 2.25
CA PRO A 53 -3.31 -0.33 1.56
C PRO A 53 -2.93 -0.13 0.08
N ILE A 54 -2.52 -1.21 -0.58
CA ILE A 54 -2.31 -1.24 -2.04
C ILE A 54 -3.67 -1.01 -2.71
N ASN A 55 -3.95 0.25 -3.08
CA ASN A 55 -5.24 0.70 -3.60
C ASN A 55 -5.49 0.31 -5.07
N ILE A 56 -4.50 -0.28 -5.75
CA ILE A 56 -4.65 -0.83 -7.11
C ILE A 56 -4.85 -2.33 -6.99
N LYS A 57 -5.90 -2.85 -7.63
CA LYS A 57 -6.16 -4.29 -7.73
C LYS A 57 -5.47 -4.87 -8.95
N LEU A 58 -4.67 -5.93 -8.79
CA LEU A 58 -4.21 -6.74 -9.91
C LEU A 58 -5.43 -7.36 -10.62
N ASP A 59 -5.62 -7.02 -11.89
CA ASP A 59 -6.68 -7.58 -12.76
C ASP A 59 -6.12 -8.51 -13.86
N GLY A 60 -4.79 -8.62 -13.95
CA GLY A 60 -4.07 -9.42 -14.96
C GLY A 60 -3.74 -8.67 -16.26
N SER A 61 -4.24 -7.45 -16.44
CA SER A 61 -3.87 -6.53 -17.53
C SER A 61 -2.95 -5.39 -17.08
N ASN A 62 -2.85 -5.16 -15.77
CA ASN A 62 -2.19 -4.00 -15.17
C ASN A 62 -0.89 -4.31 -14.39
N TYR A 63 -0.22 -5.43 -14.72
CA TYR A 63 0.91 -5.98 -13.95
C TYR A 63 2.07 -4.99 -13.73
N ALA A 64 2.54 -4.26 -14.75
CA ALA A 64 3.56 -3.21 -14.61
C ALA A 64 3.24 -2.20 -13.50
N LEU A 65 1.99 -1.73 -13.42
CA LEU A 65 1.60 -0.69 -12.47
C LEU A 65 1.35 -1.28 -11.08
N TRP A 66 0.67 -2.43 -11.00
CA TRP A 66 0.43 -3.11 -9.74
C TRP A 66 1.74 -3.54 -9.06
N SER A 67 2.68 -4.14 -9.82
CA SER A 67 3.95 -4.63 -9.28
C SER A 67 4.79 -3.50 -8.69
N GLN A 68 4.94 -2.36 -9.38
CA GLN A 68 5.63 -1.19 -8.84
C GLN A 68 5.00 -0.67 -7.54
N VAL A 69 3.67 -0.56 -7.47
CA VAL A 69 2.97 -0.06 -6.27
C VAL A 69 3.05 -1.05 -5.11
N ALA A 70 3.04 -2.36 -5.38
CA ALA A 70 3.27 -3.40 -4.39
C ALA A 70 4.72 -3.41 -3.88
N GLU A 71 5.71 -3.35 -4.78
CA GLU A 71 7.15 -3.27 -4.49
C GLU A 71 7.46 -2.06 -3.60
N MET A 72 6.94 -0.88 -3.95
CA MET A 72 7.05 0.35 -3.16
C MET A 72 6.37 0.20 -1.78
N TYR A 73 5.11 -0.26 -1.73
CA TYR A 73 4.36 -0.40 -0.46
C TYR A 73 5.02 -1.39 0.52
N ILE A 74 5.69 -2.42 0.00
CA ILE A 74 6.45 -3.43 0.77
C ILE A 74 7.82 -2.86 1.19
N SER A 75 8.50 -2.10 0.32
CA SER A 75 9.77 -1.43 0.62
C SER A 75 9.62 -0.39 1.74
N CYS A 76 8.55 0.41 1.72
CA CYS A 76 8.23 1.39 2.78
C CYS A 76 7.89 0.76 4.15
N LYS A 77 8.02 -0.56 4.33
CA LYS A 77 7.84 -1.29 5.59
C LYS A 77 9.02 -2.16 5.98
N ASP A 78 10.16 -2.04 5.28
CA ASP A 78 11.34 -2.88 5.46
C ASP A 78 11.01 -4.38 5.33
N LYS A 79 10.30 -4.71 4.24
CA LYS A 79 9.78 -6.07 3.94
C LYS A 79 10.14 -6.55 2.53
N LEU A 80 10.94 -5.79 1.77
CA LEU A 80 11.35 -6.12 0.40
C LEU A 80 11.99 -7.51 0.30
N GLY A 81 12.76 -7.89 1.34
CA GLY A 81 13.39 -9.20 1.52
C GLY A 81 12.48 -10.43 1.32
N TYR A 82 11.16 -10.28 1.50
CA TYR A 82 10.18 -11.35 1.33
C TYR A 82 9.70 -11.56 -0.12
N ILE A 83 10.01 -10.63 -1.04
CA ILE A 83 9.63 -10.72 -2.48
C ILE A 83 10.83 -10.74 -3.44
N ASP A 84 12.00 -10.22 -3.06
CA ASP A 84 13.24 -10.38 -3.83
C ASP A 84 13.97 -11.71 -3.52
N GLY A 85 13.77 -12.25 -2.32
CA GLY A 85 14.43 -13.45 -1.80
C GLY A 85 15.58 -13.19 -0.82
N SER A 86 15.88 -11.93 -0.47
CA SER A 86 16.95 -11.56 0.45
C SER A 86 16.69 -11.97 1.91
N PHE A 87 15.44 -12.25 2.27
CA PHE A 87 15.05 -12.93 3.53
C PHE A 87 14.54 -14.36 3.23
N PRO A 88 15.43 -15.32 2.90
CA PRO A 88 15.04 -16.70 2.66
C PRO A 88 14.49 -17.37 3.94
N PRO A 89 13.70 -18.47 3.82
CA PRO A 89 13.21 -19.21 4.97
C PRO A 89 14.36 -19.75 5.84
N PRO A 90 14.40 -19.42 7.15
CA PRO A 90 15.29 -20.07 8.10
C PRO A 90 15.00 -21.57 8.23
N SER A 91 15.93 -22.32 8.81
CA SER A 91 15.69 -23.73 9.17
C SER A 91 14.57 -23.83 10.20
N GLU A 92 13.73 -24.88 10.15
CA GLU A 92 12.59 -25.02 11.07
C GLU A 92 12.99 -25.16 12.56
N THR A 93 14.25 -25.47 12.83
CA THR A 93 14.85 -25.53 14.17
C THR A 93 15.37 -24.18 14.69
N ASP A 94 15.38 -23.13 13.87
CA ASP A 94 15.84 -21.80 14.26
C ASP A 94 14.73 -21.04 15.02
N SER A 95 15.10 -20.46 16.16
CA SER A 95 14.34 -19.44 16.88
C SER A 95 13.75 -18.33 16.00
N ALA A 96 14.45 -17.91 14.94
CA ALA A 96 14.01 -16.86 14.02
C ALA A 96 12.88 -17.32 13.07
N PHE A 97 12.72 -18.63 12.85
CA PHE A 97 11.76 -19.20 11.90
C PHE A 97 10.31 -18.82 12.22
N GLY A 98 9.93 -18.80 13.51
CA GLY A 98 8.60 -18.39 13.95
C GLY A 98 8.28 -16.94 13.59
N LYS A 99 9.25 -16.02 13.79
CA LYS A 99 9.12 -14.61 13.40
C LYS A 99 9.04 -14.48 11.87
N TRP A 100 9.96 -15.12 11.14
CA TRP A 100 10.00 -15.09 9.68
C TRP A 100 8.67 -15.60 9.08
N ARG A 101 8.13 -16.71 9.59
CA ARG A 101 6.87 -17.30 9.14
C ARG A 101 5.69 -16.34 9.31
N THR A 102 5.60 -15.63 10.44
CA THR A 102 4.55 -14.62 10.68
C THR A 102 4.71 -13.40 9.76
N GLU A 103 5.91 -12.86 9.61
CA GLU A 103 6.14 -11.71 8.71
C GLU A 103 5.88 -12.07 7.24
N ASN A 104 6.34 -13.24 6.78
CA ASN A 104 6.00 -13.79 5.46
C ASN A 104 4.47 -13.94 5.28
N ALA A 105 3.74 -14.43 6.28
CA ALA A 105 2.28 -14.51 6.20
C ALA A 105 1.60 -13.12 6.06
N ILE A 106 2.16 -12.08 6.70
CA ILE A 106 1.69 -10.70 6.58
C ILE A 106 1.94 -10.14 5.18
N VAL A 107 3.15 -10.28 4.61
CA VAL A 107 3.46 -9.76 3.27
C VAL A 107 2.66 -10.50 2.19
N LYS A 108 2.55 -11.84 2.28
CA LYS A 108 1.64 -12.63 1.43
C LYS A 108 0.20 -12.14 1.56
N GLY A 109 -0.26 -11.82 2.77
CA GLY A 109 -1.58 -11.24 3.02
C GLY A 109 -1.81 -9.91 2.29
N TRP A 110 -0.80 -9.04 2.21
CA TRP A 110 -0.88 -7.81 1.42
C TRP A 110 -1.00 -8.09 -0.09
N LEU A 111 -0.19 -9.00 -0.63
CA LEU A 111 -0.27 -9.38 -2.05
C LEU A 111 -1.66 -9.93 -2.40
N ILE A 112 -2.14 -10.92 -1.63
CA ILE A 112 -3.47 -11.54 -1.80
C ILE A 112 -4.61 -10.51 -1.66
N ASN A 113 -4.53 -9.58 -0.71
CA ASN A 113 -5.54 -8.54 -0.55
C ASN A 113 -5.47 -7.46 -1.65
N SER A 114 -4.38 -7.41 -2.44
CA SER A 114 -4.18 -6.45 -3.53
C SER A 114 -4.49 -6.98 -4.94
N MET A 115 -5.04 -8.19 -5.08
CA MET A 115 -5.51 -8.73 -6.37
C MET A 115 -7.04 -8.84 -6.43
N ASP A 116 -7.61 -8.95 -7.64
CA ASP A 116 -9.02 -9.24 -7.82
C ASP A 116 -9.38 -10.62 -7.23
N SER A 117 -10.60 -10.74 -6.71
CA SER A 117 -11.16 -11.98 -6.14
C SER A 117 -11.10 -13.18 -7.09
N ALA A 118 -11.24 -12.95 -8.40
CA ALA A 118 -11.13 -13.99 -9.42
C ALA A 118 -9.71 -14.58 -9.53
N LEU A 119 -8.68 -13.82 -9.14
CA LEU A 119 -7.27 -14.24 -9.23
C LEU A 119 -6.76 -14.89 -7.95
N VAL A 120 -7.34 -14.57 -6.78
CA VAL A 120 -6.94 -15.10 -5.47
C VAL A 120 -6.83 -16.63 -5.46
N GLY A 121 -7.77 -17.33 -6.11
CA GLY A 121 -7.78 -18.80 -6.17
C GLY A 121 -6.52 -19.42 -6.77
N ASN A 122 -5.84 -18.71 -7.68
CA ASN A 122 -4.63 -19.19 -8.35
C ASN A 122 -3.39 -19.09 -7.44
N PHE A 123 -3.33 -18.07 -6.59
CA PHE A 123 -2.11 -17.70 -5.85
C PHE A 123 -2.17 -18.00 -4.34
N ILE A 124 -3.37 -18.13 -3.75
CA ILE A 124 -3.55 -18.34 -2.30
C ILE A 124 -2.81 -19.58 -1.75
N ARG A 125 -2.56 -20.58 -2.59
CA ARG A 125 -2.00 -21.90 -2.19
C ARG A 125 -0.48 -21.95 -2.05
N PHE A 126 0.28 -21.03 -2.64
CA PHE A 126 1.75 -21.03 -2.52
C PHE A 126 2.18 -20.75 -1.07
N PRO A 127 3.12 -21.52 -0.48
CA PRO A 127 3.43 -21.39 0.96
C PRO A 127 4.14 -20.08 1.34
N THR A 128 4.99 -19.53 0.48
CA THR A 128 5.74 -18.28 0.74
C THR A 128 5.24 -17.08 -0.07
N THR A 129 5.61 -15.89 0.39
CA THR A 129 5.40 -14.63 -0.35
C THR A 129 6.18 -14.63 -1.66
N LYS A 130 7.41 -15.16 -1.65
CA LYS A 130 8.30 -15.21 -2.81
C LYS A 130 7.68 -16.02 -3.95
N GLU A 131 7.14 -17.20 -3.65
CA GLU A 131 6.44 -18.02 -4.64
C GLU A 131 5.16 -17.36 -5.16
N VAL A 132 4.41 -16.64 -4.32
CA VAL A 132 3.25 -15.83 -4.78
C VAL A 132 3.71 -14.75 -5.75
N TRP A 133 4.75 -14.00 -5.40
CA TRP A 133 5.31 -12.93 -6.23
C TRP A 133 5.83 -13.46 -7.58
N ASP A 134 6.64 -14.52 -7.55
CA ASP A 134 7.19 -15.16 -8.73
C ASP A 134 6.11 -15.77 -9.62
N ALA A 135 5.09 -16.41 -9.03
CA ALA A 135 3.97 -16.98 -9.79
C ALA A 135 3.13 -15.89 -10.47
N ILE A 136 2.87 -14.77 -9.80
CA ILE A 136 2.17 -13.61 -10.40
C ILE A 136 3.01 -13.07 -11.57
N GLY A 137 4.32 -12.87 -11.37
CA GLY A 137 5.23 -12.42 -12.42
C GLY A 137 5.23 -13.36 -13.63
N MET A 138 5.43 -14.66 -13.41
CA MET A 138 5.40 -15.69 -14.47
C MET A 138 4.04 -15.82 -15.17
N THR A 139 2.94 -15.35 -14.57
CA THR A 139 1.60 -15.42 -15.16
C THR A 139 1.25 -14.18 -15.99
N TYR A 140 1.70 -12.98 -15.59
CA TYR A 140 1.24 -11.71 -16.17
C TYR A 140 2.35 -10.82 -16.76
N PHE A 141 3.62 -11.16 -16.61
CA PHE A 141 4.71 -10.45 -17.28
C PHE A 141 4.79 -10.85 -18.76
N ASP A 142 4.31 -9.96 -19.63
CA ASP A 142 4.31 -10.14 -21.10
C ASP A 142 5.65 -9.76 -21.76
N GLY A 143 6.59 -9.20 -20.99
CA GLY A 143 7.86 -8.65 -21.46
C GLY A 143 7.78 -7.21 -22.02
N SER A 144 6.61 -6.73 -22.45
CA SER A 144 6.41 -5.36 -22.93
C SER A 144 6.40 -4.35 -21.78
N ASP A 145 5.86 -4.78 -20.63
CA ASP A 145 5.83 -4.03 -19.36
C ASP A 145 7.21 -3.48 -18.94
N THR A 146 8.30 -4.19 -19.25
CA THR A 146 9.68 -3.82 -18.88
C THR A 146 10.03 -2.38 -19.27
N LEU A 147 9.61 -1.94 -20.46
CA LEU A 147 9.89 -0.59 -20.94
C LEU A 147 9.05 0.45 -20.19
N GLN A 148 7.76 0.17 -19.95
CA GLN A 148 6.86 1.10 -19.26
C GLN A 148 7.25 1.28 -17.78
N VAL A 149 7.64 0.18 -17.11
CA VAL A 149 8.15 0.17 -15.73
C VAL A 149 9.46 0.95 -15.61
N TYR A 150 10.40 0.72 -16.52
CA TYR A 150 11.68 1.45 -16.52
C TYR A 150 11.45 2.94 -16.76
N ASP A 151 10.58 3.29 -17.72
CA ASP A 151 10.29 4.69 -18.06
C ASP A 151 9.52 5.41 -16.95
N LEU A 152 8.69 4.71 -16.15
CA LEU A 152 8.01 5.30 -15.00
C LEU A 152 8.97 5.51 -13.82
N ARG A 153 9.71 4.48 -13.39
CA ARG A 153 10.76 4.63 -12.35
C ARG A 153 11.75 5.74 -12.70
N ARG A 154 12.24 5.77 -13.94
CA ARG A 154 13.18 6.81 -14.42
C ARG A 154 12.55 8.20 -14.57
N LYS A 155 11.22 8.34 -14.50
CA LYS A 155 10.53 9.65 -14.37
C LYS A 155 10.41 10.06 -12.91
N GLU A 156 10.08 9.14 -12.01
CA GLU A 156 10.02 9.42 -10.58
C GLU A 156 11.41 9.71 -9.99
N GLU A 157 12.44 8.91 -10.31
CA GLU A 157 13.85 9.14 -9.93
C GLU A 157 14.32 10.55 -10.30
N LYS A 158 13.99 11.03 -11.51
CA LYS A 158 14.32 12.39 -11.94
C LYS A 158 13.64 13.46 -11.10
N VAL A 159 12.41 13.22 -10.63
CA VAL A 159 11.73 14.14 -9.72
C VAL A 159 12.41 14.12 -8.36
N TYR A 160 12.76 12.95 -7.81
CA TYR A 160 13.51 12.89 -6.55
C TYR A 160 14.87 13.59 -6.63
N ILE A 161 15.66 13.34 -7.69
CA ILE A 161 16.96 14.02 -7.89
C ILE A 161 16.78 15.53 -8.04
N PHE A 162 15.84 15.99 -8.88
CA PHE A 162 15.55 17.42 -9.04
C PHE A 162 15.11 18.07 -7.71
N LEU A 163 14.33 17.36 -6.89
CA LEU A 163 13.88 17.84 -5.60
C LEU A 163 15.03 17.90 -4.57
N ASP A 164 15.96 16.95 -4.59
CA ASP A 164 17.18 16.93 -3.77
C ASP A 164 18.13 18.08 -4.15
N GLU A 165 18.21 18.42 -5.44
CA GLU A 165 18.98 19.56 -5.98
C GLU A 165 18.36 20.95 -5.70
N LEU A 166 17.18 21.06 -5.06
CA LEU A 166 16.57 22.36 -4.71
C LEU A 166 17.20 23.00 -3.46
N ASP A 167 17.37 24.33 -3.51
CA ASP A 167 17.71 25.21 -2.36
C ASP A 167 16.76 24.96 -1.16
N ASP A 168 17.31 24.85 0.06
CA ASP A 168 16.59 24.61 1.32
C ASP A 168 15.44 25.60 1.59
N ARG A 169 15.49 26.82 1.03
CA ARG A 169 14.38 27.78 1.08
C ARG A 169 13.11 27.26 0.40
N LEU A 170 13.24 26.26 -0.45
CA LEU A 170 12.17 25.60 -1.19
C LEU A 170 11.69 24.31 -0.50
N ASP A 171 12.18 23.98 0.71
CA ASP A 171 11.75 22.82 1.54
C ASP A 171 10.23 22.61 1.57
N LYS A 172 9.47 23.70 1.76
CA LYS A 172 8.01 23.62 1.77
C LYS A 172 7.46 23.19 0.41
N ILE A 173 8.02 23.70 -0.68
CA ILE A 173 7.64 23.34 -2.05
C ILE A 173 8.01 21.87 -2.32
N ARG A 174 9.18 21.41 -1.85
CA ARG A 174 9.59 20.00 -1.89
C ARG A 174 8.55 19.11 -1.20
N SER A 175 8.12 19.49 0.00
CA SER A 175 7.07 18.79 0.75
C SER A 175 5.69 18.81 0.07
N ASP A 176 5.29 19.96 -0.48
CA ASP A 176 4.00 20.11 -1.18
C ASP A 176 3.97 19.26 -2.47
N ILE A 177 5.08 19.19 -3.23
CA ILE A 177 5.20 18.39 -4.46
C ILE A 177 5.17 16.89 -4.16
N LEU A 178 5.88 16.42 -3.12
CA LEU A 178 5.91 15.00 -2.72
C LEU A 178 4.53 14.47 -2.27
N GLN A 179 3.61 15.35 -1.86
CA GLN A 179 2.26 15.00 -1.43
C GLN A 179 1.22 14.95 -2.57
N LEU A 180 1.59 15.34 -3.80
CA LEU A 180 0.67 15.32 -4.94
C LEU A 180 0.24 13.90 -5.34
N LYS A 181 -1.03 13.75 -5.72
CA LYS A 181 -1.64 12.51 -6.23
C LYS A 181 -2.46 12.82 -7.49
N PRO A 182 -2.17 12.20 -8.65
CA PRO A 182 -1.02 11.33 -8.93
C PRO A 182 0.32 12.04 -8.71
N PHE A 183 1.40 11.27 -8.55
CA PHE A 183 2.74 11.82 -8.40
C PHE A 183 3.14 12.58 -9.69
N PRO A 184 3.76 13.76 -9.58
CA PRO A 184 3.95 14.65 -10.73
C PRO A 184 5.11 14.19 -11.62
N THR A 185 5.07 14.57 -12.90
CA THR A 185 6.24 14.44 -13.79
C THR A 185 7.28 15.52 -13.50
N ILE A 186 8.51 15.35 -14.00
CA ILE A 186 9.58 16.35 -13.84
C ILE A 186 9.22 17.72 -14.43
N GLU A 187 8.48 17.75 -15.55
CA GLU A 187 7.98 18.97 -16.17
C GLU A 187 6.92 19.66 -15.29
N GLN A 188 6.07 18.87 -14.62
CA GLN A 188 5.06 19.37 -13.68
C GLN A 188 5.69 19.91 -12.39
N ALA A 189 6.69 19.21 -11.84
CA ALA A 189 7.45 19.65 -10.68
C ALA A 189 8.18 20.98 -10.97
N TYR A 190 8.90 21.06 -12.09
CA TYR A 190 9.55 22.31 -12.54
C TYR A 190 8.55 23.46 -12.73
N ALA A 191 7.40 23.20 -13.36
CA ALA A 191 6.34 24.19 -13.52
C ALA A 191 5.70 24.64 -12.19
N TYR A 192 5.64 23.76 -11.19
CA TYR A 192 5.19 24.10 -9.83
C TYR A 192 6.20 25.01 -9.13
N VAL A 193 7.48 24.60 -9.05
CA VAL A 193 8.56 25.38 -8.42
C VAL A 193 8.65 26.78 -9.04
N ARG A 194 8.68 26.88 -10.38
CA ARG A 194 8.77 28.17 -11.08
C ARG A 194 7.56 29.08 -10.83
N ARG A 195 6.35 28.52 -10.74
CA ARG A 195 5.13 29.29 -10.42
C ARG A 195 5.18 29.83 -8.99
N GLU A 196 5.63 29.00 -8.06
CA GLU A 196 5.67 29.33 -6.64
C GLU A 196 6.78 30.33 -6.29
N ASP A 197 7.98 30.20 -6.87
CA ASP A 197 9.05 31.20 -6.78
C ASP A 197 8.63 32.56 -7.36
N THR A 198 7.93 32.57 -8.51
CA THR A 198 7.32 33.78 -9.07
C THR A 198 6.31 34.40 -8.11
N ARG A 199 5.45 33.58 -7.48
CA ARG A 199 4.45 34.04 -6.49
C ARG A 199 5.12 34.63 -5.26
N GLN A 200 6.17 34.00 -4.75
CA GLN A 200 6.92 34.49 -3.60
C GLN A 200 7.62 35.81 -3.93
N THR A 201 8.33 35.89 -5.06
CA THR A 201 8.98 37.12 -5.54
C THR A 201 8.01 38.30 -5.64
N MET A 202 6.80 38.07 -6.17
CA MET A 202 5.74 39.09 -6.25
C MET A 202 5.22 39.53 -4.87
N MET A 203 5.20 38.64 -3.88
CA MET A 203 4.79 38.98 -2.50
C MET A 203 5.89 39.70 -1.71
N THR A 204 7.16 39.33 -1.88
CA THR A 204 8.28 40.02 -1.23
C THR A 204 8.43 41.44 -1.77
N SER A 205 8.43 41.61 -3.09
CA SER A 205 8.52 42.94 -3.74
C SER A 205 7.28 43.81 -3.49
N GLY A 206 6.10 43.21 -3.30
CA GLY A 206 4.90 43.94 -2.89
C GLY A 206 4.96 44.50 -1.47
N ALA A 207 5.74 43.89 -0.56
CA ALA A 207 5.86 44.33 0.83
C ALA A 207 6.70 45.61 0.98
N GLU A 208 7.76 45.78 0.19
CA GLU A 208 8.69 46.91 0.30
C GLU A 208 8.03 48.26 -0.02
N TYR A 209 7.00 48.28 -0.87
CA TYR A 209 6.28 49.50 -1.25
C TYR A 209 5.39 50.08 -0.14
N ILE A 210 4.98 49.29 0.87
CA ILE A 210 4.08 49.77 1.94
C ILE A 210 4.87 50.45 3.06
N THR A 211 6.11 50.01 3.34
CA THR A 211 6.94 50.59 4.42
C THR A 211 7.42 52.00 4.11
N SER A 212 7.54 52.39 2.83
CA SER A 212 8.02 53.71 2.41
C SER A 212 6.95 54.84 2.46
N GLY A 213 5.80 54.61 3.11
CA GLY A 213 4.69 55.58 3.17
C GLY A 213 4.72 56.59 4.33
N ALA A 214 5.59 56.42 5.33
CA ALA A 214 5.54 57.15 6.61
C ALA A 214 6.26 58.52 6.59
N VAL A 215 5.83 59.44 5.74
CA VAL A 215 6.37 60.82 5.72
C VAL A 215 5.95 61.60 6.97
N THR A 216 6.93 62.14 7.69
CA THR A 216 6.73 62.81 8.99
C THR A 216 6.12 64.20 8.86
N ALA A 217 4.92 64.38 9.42
CA ALA A 217 4.24 65.67 9.49
C ALA A 217 4.96 66.65 10.43
N THR A 218 5.76 67.55 9.87
CA THR A 218 6.48 68.59 10.63
C THR A 218 5.54 69.78 10.91
N LYS A 219 5.34 70.12 12.20
CA LYS A 219 4.55 71.30 12.60
C LYS A 219 5.25 72.58 12.16
N GLY A 220 4.48 73.52 11.61
CA GLY A 220 5.01 74.79 11.11
C GLY A 220 5.43 75.77 12.22
N SER A 221 6.09 76.85 11.80
CA SER A 221 6.30 78.05 12.61
C SER A 221 5.82 79.29 11.87
N LYS A 222 5.37 80.28 12.65
CA LYS A 222 4.61 81.45 12.20
C LYS A 222 5.49 82.68 12.32
N VAL A 223 5.74 83.37 11.21
CA VAL A 223 6.34 84.71 11.19
C VAL A 223 5.23 85.74 10.91
N GLY A 224 5.31 86.89 11.55
CA GLY A 224 4.45 88.04 11.32
C GLY A 224 5.01 89.26 12.03
N GLN A 225 4.63 90.44 11.52
CA GLN A 225 5.36 91.72 11.61
C GLN A 225 6.62 91.75 10.73
#